data_AF-A0A9J6BHZ8-F1
#
_entry.id   AF-A0A9J6BHZ8-F1
#
_cell.length_a   1.000
_cell.length_b   1.000
_cell.length_c   1.000
_cell.angle_alpha   90.00
_cell.angle_beta   90.00
_cell.angle_gamma   90.00
#
_symmetry.space_group_name_H-M   'P 1'
#
loop_
_entity.id
_entity.type
_entity.pdbx_description
1 polymer ?
#
loop_
_entity_poly.entity_id
_entity_poly.type
_entity_poly.pdbx_seq_one_letter_code
_entity_poly.pdbx_strand_id
1 'polypeptide(L)'
;MKVAIIGCGPSGLCAIKNCISEKFEVVAFEQSSEVGGEWNLNSKIGPNVHSKIYEGLVTNLAKELMQFSDFFYDENVIESYLTPDKVQKYFLKYTEKFN
;
A
#
# COMPACT_ATOMS: atom_id res chain seq x y z
N MET A 1 -8.72 -23.59 -1.87
CA MET A 1 -7.76 -23.21 -2.93
C MET A 1 -6.67 -22.38 -2.29
N LYS A 2 -5.40 -22.61 -2.64
CA LYS A 2 -4.27 -21.80 -2.14
C LYS A 2 -3.90 -20.75 -3.18
N VAL A 3 -3.70 -19.51 -2.76
CA VAL A 3 -3.37 -18.38 -3.64
C VAL A 3 -2.04 -17.78 -3.18
N ALA A 4 -1.08 -17.74 -4.10
CA ALA A 4 0.17 -17.02 -3.89
C ALA A 4 0.05 -15.60 -4.49
N ILE A 5 0.40 -14.58 -3.72
CA ILE A 5 0.41 -13.18 -4.14
C ILE A 5 1.85 -12.68 -4.13
N ILE A 6 2.30 -12.10 -5.24
CA ILE A 6 3.67 -11.61 -5.40
C ILE A 6 3.65 -10.08 -5.37
N GLY A 7 4.26 -9.50 -4.33
CA GLY A 7 4.27 -8.08 -4.02
C GLY A 7 3.13 -7.68 -3.08
N CYS A 8 3.47 -6.88 -2.07
CA CYS A 8 2.54 -6.29 -1.08
C CYS A 8 2.43 -4.77 -1.23
N GLY A 9 2.51 -4.28 -2.47
CA GLY A 9 2.08 -2.92 -2.85
C GLY A 9 0.55 -2.80 -2.92
N PRO A 10 0.02 -1.66 -3.41
CA PRO A 10 -1.43 -1.40 -3.42
C PRO A 10 -2.26 -2.50 -4.09
N SER A 11 -1.80 -3.02 -5.24
CA SER A 11 -2.45 -4.13 -5.94
C SER A 11 -2.42 -5.43 -5.15
N GLY A 12 -1.29 -5.74 -4.51
CA GLY A 12 -1.12 -6.93 -3.67
C GLY A 12 -2.01 -6.89 -2.44
N LEU A 13 -2.07 -5.75 -1.75
CA LEU A 13 -2.95 -5.54 -0.59
C LEU A 13 -4.43 -5.73 -0.96
N CYS A 14 -4.85 -5.17 -2.09
CA CYS A 14 -6.21 -5.37 -2.60
C CYS A 14 -6.48 -6.86 -2.91
N ALA A 15 -5.54 -7.55 -3.58
CA ALA A 15 -5.67 -8.97 -3.88
C ALA A 15 -5.76 -9.82 -2.60
N ILE A 16 -4.91 -9.55 -1.61
CA ILE A 16 -4.88 -10.25 -0.31
C ILE A 16 -6.25 -10.14 0.36
N LYS A 17 -6.74 -8.90 0.56
CA LYS A 17 -8.02 -8.64 1.24
C LYS A 17 -9.18 -9.37 0.56
N ASN A 18 -9.26 -9.31 -0.78
CA ASN A 18 -10.36 -9.95 -1.51
C ASN A 18 -10.24 -11.48 -1.52
N CYS A 19 -9.04 -12.05 -1.58
CA CYS A 19 -8.86 -13.49 -1.48
C CYS A 19 -9.24 -14.01 -0.08
N ILE A 20 -8.91 -13.25 0.98
CA ILE A 20 -9.31 -13.56 2.34
C ILE A 20 -10.84 -13.51 2.49
N SER A 21 -11.51 -12.49 1.92
CA SER A 21 -12.99 -12.40 2.00
C SER A 21 -13.70 -13.57 1.31
N GLU A 22 -13.10 -14.12 0.24
CA GLU A 22 -13.57 -15.34 -0.44
C GLU A 22 -13.11 -16.64 0.24
N LYS A 23 -12.50 -16.56 1.43
CA LYS A 23 -12.05 -17.69 2.25
C LYS A 23 -10.98 -18.56 1.58
N PHE A 24 -10.14 -17.98 0.72
CA PHE A 24 -8.96 -18.66 0.19
C PHE A 24 -7.83 -18.69 1.22
N GLU A 25 -6.96 -19.69 1.12
CA GLU A 25 -5.71 -19.73 1.89
C GLU A 25 -4.67 -18.91 1.13
N VAL A 26 -4.28 -17.77 1.68
CA VAL A 26 -3.43 -16.78 1.00
C VAL A 26 -2.03 -16.80 1.59
N VAL A 27 -1.02 -16.83 0.71
CA VAL A 27 0.39 -16.57 1.08
C VAL A 27 0.89 -15.42 0.21
N ALA A 28 1.33 -14.35 0.85
CA ALA A 28 1.89 -13.19 0.15
C ALA A 28 3.42 -13.16 0.31
N PHE A 29 4.11 -12.80 -0.77
CA PHE A 29 5.55 -12.67 -0.81
C PHE A 29 5.91 -11.22 -1.16
N GLU A 30 6.57 -10.53 -0.25
CA GLU A 30 7.12 -9.19 -0.46
C GLU A 30 8.63 -9.25 -0.32
N GLN A 31 9.33 -8.61 -1.25
CA GLN A 31 10.79 -8.61 -1.25
C GLN A 31 11.37 -7.62 -0.24
N SER A 32 10.68 -6.48 -0.06
CA SER A 32 11.05 -5.48 0.93
C SER A 32 10.62 -5.91 2.34
N SER A 33 11.14 -5.20 3.35
CA SER A 33 10.83 -5.48 4.75
C SER A 33 9.45 -4.96 5.19
N GLU A 34 8.74 -4.23 4.32
CA GLU A 34 7.49 -3.55 4.68
C GLU A 34 6.57 -3.44 3.46
N VAL A 35 5.25 -3.47 3.68
CA VAL A 35 4.23 -3.32 2.64
C VAL A 35 4.22 -1.91 2.04
N GLY A 36 3.42 -1.70 0.99
CA GLY A 36 3.22 -0.38 0.37
C GLY A 36 3.90 -0.22 -0.99
N GLY A 37 4.84 -1.11 -1.33
CA GLY A 37 5.45 -1.18 -2.66
C GLY A 37 6.18 0.10 -3.03
N GLU A 38 5.76 0.77 -4.10
CA GLU A 38 6.32 2.07 -4.51
C GLU A 38 6.26 3.11 -3.38
N TRP A 39 5.26 3.03 -2.49
CA TRP A 39 5.06 3.99 -1.41
C TRP A 39 5.94 3.74 -0.17
N ASN A 40 6.68 2.63 -0.16
CA ASN A 40 7.55 2.26 0.95
C ASN A 40 8.79 3.16 1.03
N LEU A 41 8.81 4.03 2.05
CA LEU A 41 9.91 4.96 2.34
C LEU A 41 11.17 4.29 2.89
N ASN A 42 11.07 3.10 3.44
CA ASN A 42 12.19 2.34 4.00
C ASN A 42 12.96 1.52 2.94
N SER A 43 12.63 1.70 1.67
CA SER A 43 13.30 1.05 0.56
C SER A 43 14.74 1.58 0.40
N LYS A 44 15.72 0.80 0.87
CA LYS A 44 17.14 1.20 0.91
C LYS A 44 17.74 1.27 -0.48
N ILE A 45 18.07 2.48 -0.98
CA ILE A 45 18.73 2.76 -2.27
C ILE A 45 19.78 1.68 -2.63
N GLY A 46 19.60 1.03 -3.79
CA GLY A 46 20.43 -0.08 -4.26
C GLY A 46 19.87 -0.73 -5.55
N PRO A 47 20.61 -1.67 -6.17
CA PRO A 47 20.22 -2.29 -7.44
C PRO A 47 18.91 -3.10 -7.37
N ASN A 48 18.48 -3.46 -6.16
CA ASN A 48 17.24 -4.21 -5.89
C ASN A 48 16.15 -3.33 -5.25
N VAL A 49 16.19 -2.02 -5.51
CA VAL A 49 15.17 -1.08 -5.02
C VAL A 49 14.12 -0.85 -6.07
N HIS A 50 12.91 -1.26 -5.71
CA HIS A 50 11.75 -1.15 -6.55
C HIS A 50 11.08 0.23 -6.43
N SER A 51 11.03 0.83 -5.22
CA SER A 51 10.45 2.18 -5.05
C SER A 51 11.22 3.24 -5.83
N LYS A 52 10.49 4.06 -6.58
CA LYS A 52 10.99 5.24 -7.30
C LYS A 52 10.57 6.57 -6.68
N ILE A 53 10.23 6.59 -5.39
CA ILE A 53 9.97 7.85 -4.67
C ILE A 53 11.22 8.72 -4.73
N TYR A 54 11.00 10.00 -4.99
CA TYR A 54 12.01 11.04 -4.98
C TYR A 54 11.63 12.13 -3.97
N GLU A 55 12.64 12.89 -3.56
CA GLU A 55 12.46 14.02 -2.64
C GLU A 55 11.52 15.07 -3.24
N GLY A 56 10.55 15.53 -2.44
CA GLY A 56 9.55 16.52 -2.87
C GLY A 56 8.39 15.95 -3.68
N LEU A 57 8.29 14.61 -3.84
CA LEU A 57 7.11 13.99 -4.44
C LEU A 57 5.85 14.36 -3.65
N VAL A 58 4.80 14.73 -4.37
CA VAL A 58 3.42 14.76 -3.90
C VAL A 58 2.55 13.97 -4.88
N THR A 59 1.43 13.41 -4.41
CA THR A 59 0.51 12.70 -5.29
C THR A 59 0.02 13.63 -6.41
N ASN A 60 -0.19 13.07 -7.60
CA ASN A 60 -0.78 13.78 -8.72
C ASN A 60 -2.32 13.65 -8.78
N LEU A 61 -2.90 12.83 -7.91
CA LEU A 61 -4.33 12.65 -7.72
C LEU A 61 -4.71 13.07 -6.29
N ALA A 62 -5.95 13.54 -6.15
CA ALA A 62 -6.53 13.84 -4.84
C ALA A 62 -6.72 12.55 -4.03
N LYS A 63 -6.57 12.64 -2.70
CA LYS A 63 -6.64 11.49 -1.79
C LYS A 63 -7.96 10.72 -1.92
N GLU A 64 -9.05 11.43 -2.19
CA GLU A 64 -10.39 10.86 -2.35
C GLU A 64 -10.50 9.95 -3.57
N LEU A 65 -9.64 10.17 -4.58
CA LEU A 65 -9.54 9.34 -5.79
C LEU A 65 -8.52 8.20 -5.64
N MET A 66 -7.63 8.27 -4.66
CA MET A 66 -6.56 7.28 -4.44
C MET A 66 -6.90 6.25 -3.37
N GLN A 67 -7.85 6.54 -2.49
CA GLN A 67 -8.30 5.62 -1.44
C GLN A 67 -9.04 4.41 -2.02
N PHE A 68 -8.94 3.26 -1.35
CA PHE A 68 -9.77 2.10 -1.60
C PHE A 68 -11.24 2.39 -1.28
N SER A 69 -12.14 1.74 -2.00
CA SER A 69 -13.59 1.99 -1.95
C SER A 69 -14.23 1.71 -0.59
N ASP A 70 -13.60 0.88 0.24
CA ASP A 70 -14.09 0.46 1.56
C ASP A 70 -13.15 0.89 2.71
N PHE A 71 -12.16 1.74 2.43
CA PHE A 71 -11.25 2.26 3.42
C PHE A 71 -10.82 3.69 3.09
N PHE A 72 -11.31 4.65 3.87
CA PHE A 72 -11.10 6.07 3.65
C PHE A 72 -9.90 6.60 4.44
N TYR A 73 -9.30 7.70 3.99
CA TYR A 73 -8.35 8.44 4.81
C TYR A 73 -9.00 8.97 6.09
N ASP A 74 -8.21 9.14 7.15
CA ASP A 74 -8.70 9.78 8.38
C ASP A 74 -9.16 11.21 8.11
N GLU A 75 -10.20 11.67 8.81
CA GLU A 75 -10.77 13.02 8.66
C GLU A 75 -9.77 14.15 8.98
N ASN A 76 -8.75 13.86 9.79
CA ASN A 76 -7.70 14.83 10.12
C ASN A 76 -6.67 15.02 9.00
N VAL A 77 -6.66 14.18 7.97
CA VAL A 77 -5.86 14.38 6.76
C VAL A 77 -6.60 15.35 5.85
N ILE A 78 -6.39 16.65 6.05
CA ILE A 78 -7.13 17.71 5.36
C ILE A 78 -6.61 18.01 3.95
N GLU A 79 -5.37 17.65 3.63
CA GLU A 79 -4.77 17.93 2.33
C GLU A 79 -5.37 17.04 1.23
N SER A 80 -5.52 17.58 0.02
CA SER A 80 -5.98 16.80 -1.13
C SER A 80 -4.84 16.01 -1.77
N TYR A 81 -3.66 16.62 -1.91
CA TYR A 81 -2.48 15.97 -2.49
C TYR A 81 -1.49 15.64 -1.39
N LEU A 82 -1.07 14.37 -1.35
CA LEU A 82 -0.39 13.81 -0.19
C LEU A 82 1.10 13.60 -0.46
N THR A 83 1.89 13.72 0.60
CA THR A 83 3.27 13.26 0.60
C THR A 83 3.32 11.73 0.72
N PRO A 84 4.40 11.09 0.24
CA PRO A 84 4.55 9.64 0.30
C PRO A 84 4.35 9.00 1.67
N ASP A 85 4.80 9.66 2.75
CA ASP A 85 4.65 9.17 4.12
C ASP A 85 3.18 9.00 4.52
N LYS A 86 2.30 9.92 4.09
CA LYS A 86 0.87 9.84 4.36
C LYS A 86 0.21 8.70 3.59
N VAL A 87 0.64 8.47 2.35
CA VAL A 87 0.15 7.36 1.53
C VAL A 87 0.64 6.01 2.08
N GLN A 88 1.90 5.91 2.50
CA GLN A 88 2.45 4.73 3.16
C GLN A 88 1.69 4.41 4.45
N LYS A 89 1.46 5.42 5.29
CA LYS A 89 0.69 5.28 6.52
C LYS A 89 -0.74 4.78 6.27
N TYR A 90 -1.36 5.22 5.18
CA TYR A 90 -2.67 4.70 4.77
C TYR A 90 -2.64 3.20 4.46
N PHE A 91 -1.63 2.71 3.73
CA PHE A 91 -1.50 1.27 3.45
C PHE A 91 -1.19 0.45 4.70
N LEU A 92 -0.37 0.96 5.61
CA LEU A 92 -0.11 0.30 6.90
C LEU A 92 -1.40 0.17 7.72
N LYS A 93 -2.21 1.23 7.82
CA LYS A 93 -3.52 1.18 8.48
C LYS A 93 -4.50 0.23 7.79
N TYR A 94 -4.47 0.17 6.45
CA TYR A 94 -5.28 -0.80 5.70
C TYR A 94 -4.90 -2.22 6.09
N THR A 95 -3.59 -2.53 6.18
CA THR A 95 -3.14 -3.84 6.63
C THR A 95 -3.55 -4.15 8.06
N GLU A 96 -3.45 -3.21 9.01
CA GLU A 96 -3.88 -3.42 10.39
C GLU A 96 -5.38 -3.73 10.51
N LYS A 97 -6.21 -3.10 9.66
CA LYS A 97 -7.68 -3.29 9.69
C LYS A 97 -8.12 -4.63 9.12
N PHE A 98 -7.44 -5.12 8.09
CA PHE A 98 -7.87 -6.29 7.31
C PHE A 98 -6.93 -7.51 7.45
N ASN A 99 -6.10 -7.52 8.50
CA ASN A 99 -5.24 -8.65 8.86
C ASN A 99 -6.05 -9.80 9.50
#